data_AF-A0A950IG22-F1
#
_entry.id   AF-A0A950IG22-F1
#
_cell.length_a   1.000
_cell.length_b   1.000
_cell.length_c   1.000
_cell.angle_alpha   90.00
_cell.angle_beta   90.00
_cell.angle_gamma   90.00
#
_symmetry.space_group_name_H-M   'P 1'
#
loop_
_entity.id
_entity.type
_entity.pdbx_description
1 polymer ?
#
loop_
_entity_poly.entity_id
_entity_poly.type
_entity_poly.pdbx_seq_one_letter_code
_entity_poly.pdbx_strand_id
1 'polypeptide(L)'
;MTVVATVGTTHPLAFAGLGLAMLALADDGVRPVFVVAGVTAQDANRVLARAALDAASIRAQFDALHDAEIDAFHVGALVSVDAVNAVADSLARYSDIPVVVDPVFAATGGDVLADAATRDALRERLFPLATIVTPNLDEAGALLGRVIADRDAMHDAANALLACGAHAVLVKGGHLNDDAVDVLADERGTREFASPRTHGKLRGTGDLLAVTIAACLARGAHLAEAIEHGRRRVREAIARGVPFAGTRVATFSGQ
;
A
#
# COMPACT_ATOMS: atom_id res chain seq x y z
N MET A 1 8.50 19.35 10.63
CA MET A 1 7.70 19.17 9.40
C MET A 1 7.62 17.67 9.20
N THR A 2 6.43 17.07 9.08
CA THR A 2 6.33 15.61 8.93
C THR A 2 6.77 15.18 7.52
N VAL A 3 7.62 14.16 7.42
CA VAL A 3 8.18 13.62 6.18
C VAL A 3 7.82 12.15 6.04
N VAL A 4 7.22 11.78 4.91
CA VAL A 4 6.95 10.38 4.58
C VAL A 4 7.67 10.01 3.29
N ALA A 5 8.44 8.93 3.35
CA ALA A 5 9.11 8.35 2.19
C ALA A 5 8.20 7.29 1.55
N THR A 6 7.86 7.48 0.28
CA THR A 6 7.10 6.48 -0.50
C THR A 6 8.01 5.74 -1.48
N VAL A 7 7.93 4.41 -1.47
CA VAL A 7 8.80 3.50 -2.23
C VAL A 7 7.93 2.65 -3.13
N GLY A 8 8.27 2.52 -4.41
CA GLY A 8 7.49 1.67 -5.31
C GLY A 8 7.64 2.03 -6.79
N THR A 9 6.65 1.66 -7.59
CA THR A 9 6.66 1.95 -9.03
C THR A 9 6.01 3.28 -9.39
N THR A 10 6.49 3.89 -10.46
CA THR A 10 5.78 5.01 -11.12
C THR A 10 4.47 4.54 -11.75
N HIS A 11 3.49 5.44 -11.85
CA HIS A 11 2.29 5.27 -12.67
C HIS A 11 2.12 6.52 -13.54
N PRO A 12 2.10 6.43 -14.89
CA PRO A 12 2.15 7.61 -15.76
C PRO A 12 0.99 8.60 -15.58
N LEU A 13 -0.19 8.09 -15.20
CA LEU A 13 -1.40 8.88 -14.99
C LEU A 13 -1.60 9.34 -13.54
N ALA A 14 -0.63 9.07 -12.64
CA ALA A 14 -0.60 9.53 -11.24
C ALA A 14 -1.83 9.23 -10.35
N PHE A 15 -2.75 8.35 -10.76
CA PHE A 15 -3.87 7.90 -9.93
C PHE A 15 -3.56 6.62 -9.12
N ALA A 16 -2.33 6.12 -9.19
CA ALA A 16 -1.80 5.01 -8.41
C ALA A 16 -0.29 5.18 -8.24
N GLY A 17 0.34 4.28 -7.48
CA GLY A 17 1.79 4.23 -7.29
C GLY A 17 2.36 5.52 -6.71
N LEU A 18 3.63 5.81 -7.02
CA LEU A 18 4.34 6.96 -6.45
C LEU A 18 3.64 8.30 -6.69
N GLY A 19 3.05 8.50 -7.87
CA GLY A 19 2.36 9.75 -8.20
C GLY A 19 1.18 10.04 -7.28
N LEU A 20 0.30 9.05 -7.07
CA LEU A 20 -0.83 9.21 -6.15
C LEU A 20 -0.35 9.41 -4.71
N ALA A 21 0.62 8.61 -4.27
CA ALA A 21 1.16 8.72 -2.92
C ALA A 21 1.70 10.12 -2.64
N MET A 22 2.48 10.69 -3.57
CA MET A 22 3.01 12.05 -3.43
C MET A 22 1.91 13.11 -3.36
N LEU A 23 0.89 13.01 -4.22
CA LEU A 23 -0.23 13.96 -4.22
C LEU A 23 -1.04 13.86 -2.93
N ALA A 24 -1.34 12.65 -2.47
CA ALA A 24 -2.09 12.41 -1.24
C ALA A 24 -1.34 12.90 0.02
N LEU A 25 -0.03 12.69 0.09
CA LEU A 25 0.80 13.17 1.19
C LEU A 25 0.85 14.71 1.22
N ALA A 26 1.05 15.33 0.06
CA ALA A 26 1.09 16.79 -0.05
C ALA A 26 -0.24 17.43 0.34
N ASP A 27 -1.37 16.83 -0.07
CA ASP A 27 -2.73 17.23 0.31
C ASP A 27 -2.96 17.13 1.83
N ASP A 28 -2.33 16.17 2.50
CA ASP A 28 -2.34 16.07 3.97
C ASP A 28 -1.39 17.06 4.65
N GLY A 29 -0.63 17.88 3.92
CA GLY A 29 0.41 18.74 4.49
C GLY A 29 1.62 17.96 5.01
N VAL A 30 1.83 16.73 4.55
CA VAL A 30 3.05 15.95 4.76
C VAL A 30 4.02 16.25 3.63
N ARG A 31 5.31 16.33 3.93
CA ARG A 31 6.35 16.42 2.90
C ARG A 31 6.60 15.04 2.28
N PRO A 32 6.23 14.80 1.02
CA PRO A 32 6.60 13.55 0.37
C PRO A 32 8.07 13.58 -0.05
N VAL A 33 8.77 12.49 0.20
CA VAL A 33 10.00 12.10 -0.52
C VAL A 33 9.77 10.71 -1.11
N PHE A 34 10.57 10.29 -2.09
CA PHE A 34 10.30 9.03 -2.76
C PHE A 34 11.55 8.27 -3.19
N VAL A 35 11.40 6.95 -3.34
CA VAL A 35 12.36 6.04 -3.95
C VAL A 35 11.67 5.29 -5.07
N VAL A 36 12.21 5.38 -6.28
CA VAL A 36 11.73 4.63 -7.43
C VAL A 36 12.33 3.23 -7.39
N ALA A 37 11.50 2.22 -7.15
CA ALA A 37 11.88 0.81 -7.19
C ALA A 37 11.63 0.16 -8.57
N GLY A 38 10.87 0.84 -9.42
CA GLY A 38 10.62 0.44 -10.79
C GLY A 38 9.75 1.44 -11.52
N VAL A 39 9.57 1.22 -12.81
CA VAL A 39 8.69 2.04 -13.65
C VAL A 39 7.63 1.17 -14.28
N THR A 40 6.47 1.75 -14.50
CA THR A 40 5.42 1.11 -15.29
C THR A 40 4.93 2.05 -16.38
N ALA A 41 4.65 1.48 -17.55
CA ALA A 41 3.84 2.10 -18.59
C ALA A 41 2.45 1.48 -18.48
N GLN A 42 1.48 2.23 -17.96
CA GLN A 42 0.10 1.77 -17.78
C GLN A 42 -0.88 2.87 -18.17
N ASP A 43 -2.02 2.43 -18.70
CA ASP A 43 -3.21 3.27 -18.85
C ASP A 43 -4.24 2.92 -17.75
N ALA A 44 -5.47 3.43 -17.86
CA ALA A 44 -6.54 3.16 -16.88
C ALA A 44 -6.98 1.69 -16.78
N ASN A 45 -6.62 0.86 -17.75
CA ASN A 45 -7.14 -0.49 -17.93
C ASN A 45 -6.07 -1.57 -17.92
N ARG A 46 -4.83 -1.27 -18.33
CA ARG A 46 -3.81 -2.29 -18.58
C ARG A 46 -2.39 -1.81 -18.34
N VAL A 47 -1.53 -2.76 -18.00
CA VAL A 47 -0.07 -2.62 -17.97
C VAL A 47 0.48 -2.90 -19.37
N LEU A 48 1.15 -1.92 -19.97
CA LEU A 48 1.81 -2.04 -21.27
C LEU A 48 3.23 -2.57 -21.12
N ALA A 49 3.94 -2.07 -20.11
CA ALA A 49 5.29 -2.51 -19.78
C ALA A 49 5.59 -2.23 -18.30
N ARG A 50 6.53 -3.00 -17.74
CA ARG A 50 7.11 -2.74 -16.42
C ARG A 50 8.60 -3.04 -16.47
N ALA A 51 9.37 -2.27 -15.70
CA ALA A 51 10.79 -2.53 -15.51
C ALA A 51 11.15 -2.27 -14.04
N ALA A 52 11.86 -3.22 -13.43
CA ALA A 52 12.49 -2.99 -12.14
C ALA A 52 13.68 -2.05 -12.32
N LEU A 53 13.93 -1.21 -11.33
CA LEU A 53 15.22 -0.52 -11.23
C LEU A 53 16.24 -1.49 -10.65
N ASP A 54 17.52 -1.35 -11.01
CA ASP A 54 18.55 -2.20 -10.44
C ASP A 54 18.75 -1.91 -8.95
N ALA A 55 19.19 -2.93 -8.20
CA ALA A 55 19.32 -2.85 -6.75
C ALA A 55 20.30 -1.76 -6.28
N ALA A 56 21.33 -1.42 -7.07
CA ALA A 56 22.29 -0.38 -6.70
C ALA A 56 21.65 1.01 -6.81
N SER A 57 20.87 1.26 -7.86
CA SER A 57 20.10 2.50 -8.03
C SER A 57 19.02 2.67 -6.96
N ILE A 58 18.37 1.58 -6.52
CA ILE A 58 17.41 1.62 -5.39
C ILE A 58 18.12 2.03 -4.10
N ARG A 59 19.22 1.36 -3.75
CA ARG A 59 20.00 1.67 -2.53
C ARG A 59 20.55 3.09 -2.55
N ALA A 60 21.09 3.56 -3.68
CA ALA A 60 21.62 4.91 -3.81
C ALA A 60 20.54 5.98 -3.57
N GLN A 61 19.28 5.74 -3.95
CA GLN A 61 18.18 6.64 -3.63
C GLN A 61 17.87 6.67 -2.13
N PHE A 62 17.86 5.51 -1.45
CA PHE A 62 17.72 5.50 0.01
C PHE A 62 18.88 6.22 0.70
N ASP A 63 20.11 6.03 0.22
CA ASP A 63 21.29 6.70 0.76
C ASP A 63 21.20 8.23 0.57
N ALA A 64 20.59 8.69 -0.53
CA ALA A 64 20.33 10.11 -0.76
C ALA A 64 19.28 10.72 0.19
N LEU A 65 18.52 9.91 0.93
CA LEU A 65 17.57 10.39 1.95
C LEU A 65 18.24 10.68 3.31
N HIS A 66 19.56 10.49 3.47
CA HIS A 66 20.25 10.65 4.76
C HIS A 66 20.10 12.03 5.41
N ASP A 67 19.92 13.09 4.62
CA ASP A 67 19.70 14.46 5.12
C ASP A 67 18.25 14.71 5.58
N ALA A 68 17.34 13.79 5.29
CA ALA A 68 15.94 13.88 5.67
C ALA A 68 15.66 13.01 6.89
N GLU A 69 15.13 13.63 7.96
CA GLU A 69 14.49 12.90 9.04
C GLU A 69 13.17 12.32 8.51
N ILE A 70 13.14 11.00 8.27
CA ILE A 70 11.96 10.28 7.78
C ILE A 70 11.11 9.82 8.96
N ASP A 71 9.83 10.23 8.98
CA ASP A 71 8.90 9.90 10.07
C ASP A 71 8.09 8.63 9.81
N ALA A 72 7.90 8.23 8.55
CA ALA A 72 7.35 6.92 8.17
C ALA A 72 7.70 6.54 6.73
N PHE A 73 7.62 5.25 6.43
CA PHE A 73 7.70 4.70 5.09
C PHE A 73 6.35 4.16 4.62
N HIS A 74 6.04 4.41 3.36
CA HIS A 74 5.02 3.70 2.59
C HIS A 74 5.72 2.89 1.49
N VAL A 75 5.43 1.60 1.38
CA VAL A 75 5.95 0.74 0.31
C VAL A 75 4.77 0.22 -0.51
N GLY A 76 4.69 0.65 -1.76
CA GLY A 76 3.71 0.17 -2.73
C GLY A 76 4.27 -0.96 -3.61
N ALA A 77 3.82 -1.01 -4.87
CA ALA A 77 4.19 -2.06 -5.81
C ALA A 77 5.71 -2.21 -6.00
N LEU A 78 6.21 -3.45 -5.86
CA LEU A 78 7.56 -3.89 -6.19
C LEU A 78 7.47 -5.04 -7.22
N VAL A 79 8.25 -4.96 -8.29
CA VAL A 79 8.03 -5.78 -9.51
C VAL A 79 9.11 -6.85 -9.74
N SER A 80 10.02 -7.06 -8.79
CA SER A 80 11.05 -8.11 -8.85
C SER A 80 11.57 -8.46 -7.46
N VAL A 81 12.10 -9.68 -7.32
CA VAL A 81 12.80 -10.16 -6.10
C VAL A 81 13.96 -9.24 -5.74
N ASP A 82 14.76 -8.79 -6.71
CA ASP A 82 15.90 -7.91 -6.46
C ASP A 82 15.49 -6.55 -5.89
N ALA A 83 14.38 -5.99 -6.38
CA ALA A 83 13.82 -4.76 -5.84
C ALA A 83 13.31 -4.97 -4.40
N VAL A 84 12.63 -6.09 -4.12
CA VAL A 84 12.19 -6.44 -2.76
C VAL A 84 13.37 -6.53 -1.81
N ASN A 85 14.42 -7.25 -2.20
CA ASN A 85 15.63 -7.39 -1.39
C ASN A 85 16.30 -6.04 -1.15
N ALA A 86 16.49 -5.22 -2.18
CA ALA A 86 17.11 -3.92 -2.06
C ALA A 86 16.33 -2.97 -1.14
N VAL A 87 14.98 -2.98 -1.23
CA VAL A 87 14.11 -2.19 -0.36
C VAL A 87 14.16 -2.71 1.08
N ALA A 88 14.04 -4.02 1.30
CA ALA A 88 14.10 -4.61 2.64
C ALA A 88 15.44 -4.34 3.33
N ASP A 89 16.56 -4.52 2.62
CA ASP A 89 17.91 -4.24 3.15
C ASP A 89 18.08 -2.77 3.52
N SER A 90 17.50 -1.87 2.72
CA SER A 90 17.57 -0.43 2.97
C SER A 90 16.71 -0.02 4.18
N LEU A 91 15.51 -0.59 4.29
CA LEU A 91 14.56 -0.33 5.38
C LEU A 91 15.01 -0.91 6.72
N ALA A 92 15.78 -2.01 6.73
CA ALA A 92 16.33 -2.58 7.96
C ALA A 92 17.22 -1.61 8.76
N ARG A 93 17.68 -0.52 8.12
CA ARG A 93 18.44 0.57 8.77
C ARG A 93 17.56 1.55 9.57
N TYR A 94 16.23 1.44 9.45
CA TYR A 94 15.24 2.34 10.03
C TYR A 94 14.32 1.59 11.02
N SER A 95 14.90 0.93 12.02
CA SER A 95 14.18 0.01 12.93
C SER A 95 13.05 0.66 13.74
N ASP A 96 13.13 1.96 14.02
CA ASP A 96 12.17 2.68 14.87
C ASP A 96 11.16 3.51 14.05
N ILE A 97 11.22 3.43 12.72
CA ILE A 97 10.35 4.20 11.83
C ILE A 97 9.21 3.32 11.33
N PRO A 98 7.93 3.76 11.46
CA PRO A 98 6.80 3.00 10.96
C PRO A 98 6.92 2.69 9.46
N VAL A 99 6.66 1.43 9.09
CA VAL A 99 6.64 0.96 7.69
C VAL A 99 5.25 0.40 7.36
N VAL A 100 4.57 1.06 6.42
CA VAL A 100 3.29 0.60 5.86
C VAL A 100 3.56 -0.06 4.50
N VAL A 101 3.22 -1.33 4.37
CA VAL A 101 3.41 -2.10 3.13
C VAL A 101 2.04 -2.35 2.49
N ASP A 102 1.83 -1.80 1.29
CA ASP A 102 0.71 -2.17 0.41
C ASP A 102 1.21 -3.20 -0.62
N PRO A 103 0.92 -4.50 -0.44
CA PRO A 103 1.47 -5.58 -1.24
C PRO A 103 0.76 -5.70 -2.61
N VAL A 104 0.95 -4.67 -3.46
CA VAL A 104 0.26 -4.55 -4.75
C VAL A 104 0.87 -5.51 -5.78
N PHE A 105 0.12 -6.55 -6.16
CA PHE A 105 0.56 -7.59 -7.11
C PHE A 105 -0.13 -7.58 -8.45
N ALA A 106 -1.22 -6.84 -8.58
CA ALA A 106 -1.95 -6.72 -9.82
C ALA A 106 -2.37 -5.27 -10.04
N ALA A 107 -2.26 -4.81 -11.29
CA ALA A 107 -2.91 -3.57 -11.68
C ALA A 107 -4.44 -3.77 -11.57
N THR A 108 -5.18 -2.68 -11.43
CA THR A 108 -6.65 -2.73 -11.29
C THR A 108 -7.38 -3.21 -12.58
N GLY A 109 -6.66 -3.82 -13.54
CA GLY A 109 -7.17 -4.55 -14.71
C GLY A 109 -6.87 -6.05 -14.72
N GLY A 110 -6.20 -6.59 -13.68
CA GLY A 110 -5.84 -8.00 -13.54
C GLY A 110 -4.43 -8.36 -14.03
N ASP A 111 -3.68 -7.41 -14.61
CA ASP A 111 -2.31 -7.65 -15.06
C ASP A 111 -1.35 -7.82 -13.86
N VAL A 112 -0.55 -8.89 -13.91
CA VAL A 112 0.38 -9.28 -12.84
C VAL A 112 1.60 -8.35 -12.81
N LEU A 113 1.80 -7.69 -11.67
CA LEU A 113 2.96 -6.84 -11.37
C LEU A 113 4.09 -7.61 -10.67
N ALA A 114 3.74 -8.58 -9.81
CA ALA A 114 4.67 -9.40 -9.05
C ALA A 114 4.40 -10.89 -9.29
N ASP A 115 5.44 -11.64 -9.66
CA ASP A 115 5.36 -13.09 -9.83
C ASP A 115 5.39 -13.84 -8.48
N ALA A 116 5.31 -15.17 -8.52
CA ALA A 116 5.34 -16.00 -7.32
C ALA A 116 6.60 -15.75 -6.46
N ALA A 117 7.78 -15.73 -7.10
CA ALA A 117 9.05 -15.51 -6.39
C ALA A 117 9.09 -14.13 -5.71
N THR A 118 8.55 -13.10 -6.37
CA THR A 118 8.47 -11.75 -5.79
C THR A 118 7.52 -11.72 -4.58
N ARG A 119 6.39 -12.43 -4.64
CA ARG A 119 5.45 -12.56 -3.51
C ARG A 119 6.08 -13.29 -2.32
N ASP A 120 6.85 -14.34 -2.58
CA ASP A 120 7.57 -15.07 -1.52
C ASP A 120 8.63 -14.17 -0.87
N ALA A 121 9.41 -13.44 -1.68
CA ALA A 121 10.39 -12.47 -1.17
C ALA A 121 9.73 -11.40 -0.28
N LEU A 122 8.54 -10.91 -0.63
CA LEU A 122 7.84 -9.92 0.21
C LEU A 122 7.46 -10.49 1.57
N ARG A 123 6.94 -11.71 1.62
CA ARG A 123 6.58 -12.39 2.86
C ARG A 123 7.79 -12.65 3.74
N GLU A 124 8.90 -13.08 3.14
CA GLU A 124 10.09 -13.49 3.88
C GLU A 124 10.98 -12.32 4.30
N ARG A 125 11.03 -11.24 3.50
CA ARG A 125 11.99 -10.14 3.67
C ARG A 125 11.35 -8.84 4.11
N LEU A 126 10.19 -8.50 3.58
CA LEU A 126 9.59 -7.19 3.80
C LEU A 126 8.55 -7.19 4.92
N PHE A 127 7.71 -8.23 5.02
CA PHE A 127 6.68 -8.31 6.07
C PHE A 127 7.27 -8.26 7.48
N PRO A 128 8.42 -8.91 7.79
CA PRO A 128 9.05 -8.78 9.11
C PRO A 128 9.46 -7.35 9.51
N LEU A 129 9.55 -6.42 8.55
CA LEU A 129 9.86 -5.01 8.78
C LEU A 129 8.60 -4.14 8.87
N ALA A 130 7.43 -4.69 8.55
CA ALA A 130 6.21 -3.93 8.40
C ALA A 130 5.53 -3.68 9.76
N THR A 131 5.27 -2.41 10.06
CA THR A 131 4.33 -2.02 11.12
C THR A 131 2.93 -2.47 10.77
N ILE A 132 2.55 -2.37 9.50
CA ILE A 132 1.27 -2.88 8.99
C ILE A 132 1.39 -3.26 7.52
N VAL A 133 0.82 -4.41 7.15
CA VAL A 133 0.63 -4.84 5.75
C VAL A 133 -0.86 -4.71 5.40
N THR A 134 -1.20 -4.16 4.24
CA THR A 134 -2.58 -3.83 3.87
C THR A 134 -3.09 -4.57 2.62
N PRO A 135 -3.06 -5.91 2.53
CA PRO A 135 -3.49 -6.62 1.32
C PRO A 135 -5.01 -6.54 1.13
N ASN A 136 -5.49 -6.49 -0.11
CA ASN A 136 -6.88 -6.80 -0.44
C ASN A 136 -7.13 -8.32 -0.46
N LEU A 137 -8.38 -8.77 -0.66
CA LEU A 137 -8.72 -10.20 -0.70
C LEU A 137 -7.95 -10.99 -1.78
N ASP A 138 -7.80 -10.43 -2.98
CA ASP A 138 -7.09 -11.08 -4.07
C ASP A 138 -5.59 -11.18 -3.77
N GLU A 139 -5.00 -10.11 -3.22
CA GLU A 139 -3.59 -10.05 -2.78
C GLU A 139 -3.32 -11.02 -1.63
N ALA A 140 -4.20 -11.04 -0.62
CA ALA A 140 -4.11 -11.96 0.51
C ALA A 140 -4.24 -13.43 0.05
N GLY A 141 -5.18 -13.71 -0.86
CA GLY A 141 -5.33 -15.04 -1.43
C GLY A 141 -4.12 -15.47 -2.26
N ALA A 142 -3.58 -14.55 -3.05
CA ALA A 142 -2.36 -14.72 -3.83
C ALA A 142 -1.12 -15.01 -2.95
N LEU A 143 -0.97 -14.34 -1.81
CA LEU A 143 0.12 -14.54 -0.85
C LEU A 143 0.03 -15.89 -0.13
N LEU A 144 -1.20 -16.36 0.12
CA LEU A 144 -1.45 -17.60 0.87
C LEU A 144 -1.68 -18.82 -0.02
N GLY A 145 -1.81 -18.62 -1.34
CA GLY A 145 -2.12 -19.70 -2.29
C GLY A 145 -3.53 -20.28 -2.14
N ARG A 146 -4.51 -19.47 -1.69
CA ARG A 146 -5.91 -19.90 -1.49
C ARG A 146 -6.92 -18.80 -1.79
N VAL A 147 -8.17 -19.15 -2.05
CA VAL A 147 -9.27 -18.18 -2.23
C VAL A 147 -9.83 -17.76 -0.88
N ILE A 148 -10.15 -16.48 -0.72
CA ILE A 148 -10.81 -15.92 0.47
C ILE A 148 -12.24 -15.54 0.09
N ALA A 149 -13.19 -16.42 0.41
CA ALA A 149 -14.57 -16.34 -0.11
C ALA A 149 -15.57 -15.72 0.86
N ASP A 150 -15.25 -15.64 2.15
CA ASP A 150 -16.14 -15.16 3.20
C ASP A 150 -15.37 -14.48 4.33
N ARG A 151 -16.12 -14.00 5.35
CA ARG A 151 -15.55 -13.29 6.49
C ARG A 151 -14.66 -14.18 7.36
N ASP A 152 -15.04 -15.43 7.58
CA ASP A 152 -14.25 -16.35 8.41
C ASP A 152 -12.89 -16.64 7.75
N ALA A 153 -12.88 -16.91 6.45
CA ALA A 153 -11.67 -17.06 5.66
C ALA A 153 -10.80 -15.79 5.67
N MET A 154 -11.41 -14.61 5.79
CA MET A 154 -10.71 -13.34 5.88
C MET A 154 -10.01 -13.15 7.23
N HIS A 155 -10.65 -13.56 8.34
CA HIS A 155 -10.00 -13.62 9.67
C HIS A 155 -8.83 -14.61 9.66
N ASP A 156 -9.02 -15.80 9.10
CA ASP A 156 -7.97 -16.80 8.97
C ASP A 156 -6.81 -16.30 8.09
N ALA A 157 -7.11 -15.56 7.03
CA ALA A 157 -6.09 -14.97 6.16
C ALA A 157 -5.29 -13.89 6.89
N ALA A 158 -5.94 -13.02 7.65
CA ALA A 158 -5.26 -11.99 8.44
C ALA A 158 -4.26 -12.61 9.44
N ASN A 159 -4.69 -13.66 10.16
CA ASN A 159 -3.82 -14.39 11.10
C ASN A 159 -2.66 -15.13 10.40
N ALA A 160 -2.92 -15.79 9.28
CA ALA A 160 -1.88 -16.50 8.52
C ALA A 160 -0.81 -15.55 7.95
N LEU A 161 -1.23 -14.35 7.52
CA LEU A 161 -0.31 -13.32 7.04
C LEU A 161 0.45 -12.66 8.20
N LEU A 162 -0.19 -12.47 9.36
CA LEU A 162 0.46 -11.99 10.57
C LEU A 162 1.61 -12.94 10.98
N ALA A 163 1.39 -14.25 10.86
CA ALA A 163 2.41 -15.26 11.12
C ALA A 163 3.62 -15.21 10.16
N CYS A 164 3.57 -14.41 9.08
CA CYS A 164 4.73 -14.13 8.22
C CYS A 164 5.65 -13.04 8.79
N GLY A 165 5.35 -12.47 9.97
CA GLY A 165 6.27 -11.61 10.73
C GLY A 165 5.90 -10.12 10.80
N ALA A 166 4.83 -9.69 10.13
CA ALA A 166 4.35 -8.31 10.26
C ALA A 166 3.83 -8.03 11.68
N HIS A 167 3.96 -6.79 12.14
CA HIS A 167 3.38 -6.39 13.45
C HIS A 167 1.86 -6.33 13.41
N ALA A 168 1.30 -5.98 12.25
CA ALA A 168 -0.13 -5.99 12.00
C ALA A 168 -0.44 -6.28 10.53
N VAL A 169 -1.62 -6.84 10.27
CA VAL A 169 -2.14 -7.07 8.91
C VAL A 169 -3.58 -6.60 8.83
N LEU A 170 -3.87 -5.68 7.90
CA LEU A 170 -5.22 -5.23 7.58
C LEU A 170 -5.65 -5.81 6.24
N VAL A 171 -6.41 -6.90 6.26
CA VAL A 171 -7.02 -7.45 5.05
C VAL A 171 -8.20 -6.55 4.66
N LYS A 172 -8.16 -6.01 3.44
CA LYS A 172 -9.18 -5.10 2.89
C LYS A 172 -10.29 -5.92 2.24
N GLY A 173 -11.50 -5.89 2.79
CA GLY A 173 -12.58 -6.82 2.43
C GLY A 173 -13.64 -6.25 1.51
N GLY A 174 -13.45 -5.03 0.96
CA GLY A 174 -14.45 -4.25 0.23
C GLY A 174 -15.23 -4.91 -0.92
N HIS A 175 -14.95 -6.17 -1.27
CA HIS A 175 -15.69 -6.98 -2.25
C HIS A 175 -16.65 -8.02 -1.62
N LEU A 176 -16.62 -8.25 -0.31
CA LEU A 176 -17.50 -9.19 0.41
C LEU A 176 -18.79 -8.51 0.93
N ASN A 177 -19.89 -8.55 0.17
CA ASN A 177 -21.27 -8.19 0.54
C ASN A 177 -21.51 -6.77 1.13
N ASP A 178 -22.72 -6.53 1.67
CA ASP A 178 -23.41 -5.23 1.81
C ASP A 178 -22.61 -4.08 2.45
N ASP A 179 -21.81 -4.35 3.49
CA ASP A 179 -20.93 -3.36 4.14
C ASP A 179 -19.46 -3.51 3.74
N ALA A 180 -18.72 -2.41 3.74
CA ALA A 180 -17.26 -2.46 3.61
C ALA A 180 -16.64 -2.85 4.97
N VAL A 181 -16.18 -4.10 5.08
CA VAL A 181 -15.50 -4.64 6.26
C VAL A 181 -14.04 -4.91 5.95
N ASP A 182 -13.16 -4.41 6.82
CA ASP A 182 -11.73 -4.73 6.82
C ASP A 182 -11.39 -5.45 8.12
N VAL A 183 -10.49 -6.44 8.07
CA VAL A 183 -10.08 -7.24 9.24
C VAL A 183 -8.64 -6.93 9.57
N LEU A 184 -8.40 -6.40 10.77
CA LEU A 184 -7.06 -6.23 11.33
C LEU A 184 -6.72 -7.43 12.20
N ALA A 185 -5.55 -8.02 12.00
CA ALA A 185 -4.89 -8.91 12.95
C ALA A 185 -3.63 -8.25 13.49
N ASP A 186 -3.43 -8.26 14.80
CA ASP A 186 -2.20 -7.87 15.48
C ASP A 186 -1.96 -8.75 16.73
N GLU A 187 -0.96 -8.43 17.55
CA GLU A 187 -0.65 -9.17 18.80
C GLU A 187 -1.82 -9.23 19.80
N ARG A 188 -2.83 -8.36 19.68
CA ARG A 188 -4.01 -8.30 20.54
C ARG A 188 -5.17 -9.13 20.00
N GLY A 189 -4.98 -9.79 18.85
CA GLY A 189 -5.99 -10.62 18.18
C GLY A 189 -6.57 -9.94 16.93
N THR A 190 -7.76 -10.37 16.53
CA THR A 190 -8.44 -9.84 15.34
C THR A 190 -9.53 -8.84 15.71
N ARG A 191 -9.70 -7.80 14.88
CA ARG A 191 -10.79 -6.82 14.98
C ARG A 191 -11.30 -6.40 13.62
N GLU A 192 -12.60 -6.19 13.54
CA GLU A 192 -13.25 -5.68 12.32
C GLU A 192 -13.35 -4.15 12.35
N PHE A 193 -13.15 -3.55 11.19
CA PHE A 193 -13.51 -2.19 10.90
C PHE A 193 -14.64 -2.23 9.87
N ALA A 194 -15.85 -1.89 10.27
CA ALA A 194 -17.02 -1.85 9.38
C ALA A 194 -17.36 -0.40 9.00
N SER A 195 -17.95 -0.21 7.83
CA SER A 195 -18.58 1.05 7.45
C SER A 195 -19.59 0.85 6.31
N PRO A 196 -20.60 1.72 6.20
CA PRO A 196 -21.53 1.67 5.09
C PRO A 196 -20.79 1.70 3.75
N ARG A 197 -21.20 0.86 2.82
CA ARG A 197 -20.62 0.82 1.48
C ARG A 197 -20.87 2.14 0.75
N THR A 198 -19.79 2.80 0.34
CA THR A 198 -19.88 3.93 -0.59
C THR A 198 -19.89 3.38 -2.01
N HIS A 199 -21.00 3.56 -2.72
CA HIS A 199 -21.10 3.11 -4.11
C HIS A 199 -20.26 3.98 -5.04
N GLY A 200 -19.49 3.34 -5.91
CA GLY A 200 -18.63 3.98 -6.88
C GLY A 200 -17.37 3.17 -7.12
N LYS A 201 -16.79 3.32 -8.30
CA LYS A 201 -15.46 2.78 -8.61
C LYS A 201 -14.47 3.94 -8.61
N LEU A 202 -13.34 3.76 -7.95
CA LEU A 202 -12.23 4.72 -7.92
C LEU A 202 -10.92 3.94 -8.07
N ARG A 203 -9.97 4.43 -8.87
CA ARG A 203 -8.62 3.85 -8.94
C ARG A 203 -7.76 4.40 -7.80
N GLY A 204 -6.81 3.60 -7.33
CA GLY A 204 -5.85 4.01 -6.29
C GLY A 204 -6.41 4.01 -4.86
N THR A 205 -7.52 3.35 -4.58
CA THR A 205 -8.08 3.31 -3.22
C THR A 205 -7.18 2.58 -2.22
N GLY A 206 -6.49 1.53 -2.67
CA GLY A 206 -5.49 0.81 -1.87
C GLY A 206 -4.31 1.71 -1.49
N ASP A 207 -3.64 2.27 -2.51
CA ASP A 207 -2.55 3.22 -2.33
C ASP A 207 -2.97 4.41 -1.43
N LEU A 208 -4.17 4.98 -1.64
CA LEU A 208 -4.70 6.08 -0.84
C LEU A 208 -4.90 5.68 0.63
N LEU A 209 -5.43 4.47 0.90
CA LEU A 209 -5.56 3.95 2.26
C LEU A 209 -4.19 3.83 2.92
N ALA A 210 -3.26 3.12 2.27
CA ALA A 210 -1.95 2.80 2.82
C ALA A 210 -1.13 4.06 3.06
N VAL A 211 -1.08 5.00 2.11
CA VAL A 211 -0.33 6.24 2.26
C VAL A 211 -0.92 7.14 3.33
N THR A 212 -2.24 7.13 3.50
CA THR A 212 -2.91 7.89 4.58
C THR A 212 -2.60 7.30 5.95
N ILE A 213 -2.56 5.97 6.08
CA ILE A 213 -2.12 5.30 7.30
C ILE A 213 -0.68 5.71 7.63
N ALA A 214 0.22 5.69 6.64
CA ALA A 214 1.61 6.12 6.82
C ALA A 214 1.70 7.57 7.31
N ALA A 215 0.91 8.48 6.72
CA ALA A 215 0.83 9.89 7.13
C ALA A 215 0.31 10.08 8.57
N CYS A 216 -0.61 9.23 9.03
CA CYS A 216 -1.11 9.26 10.41
C CYS A 216 -0.05 8.72 11.39
N LEU A 217 0.59 7.59 11.07
CA LEU A 217 1.63 7.00 11.89
C LEU A 217 2.85 7.92 12.02
N ALA A 218 3.23 8.61 10.94
CA ALA A 218 4.28 9.63 10.93
C ALA A 218 4.01 10.80 11.88
N ARG A 219 2.76 11.01 12.29
CA ARG A 219 2.36 12.04 13.28
C ARG A 219 2.14 11.46 14.69
N GLY A 220 2.50 10.21 14.91
CA GLY A 220 2.35 9.52 16.19
C GLY A 220 0.93 9.06 16.53
N ALA A 221 0.03 8.99 15.54
CA ALA A 221 -1.32 8.46 15.77
C ALA A 221 -1.29 6.97 16.12
N HIS A 222 -2.26 6.50 16.90
CA HIS A 222 -2.42 5.07 17.14
C HIS A 222 -2.89 4.34 15.88
N LEU A 223 -2.47 3.09 15.70
CA LEU A 223 -2.74 2.31 14.48
C LEU A 223 -4.24 2.23 14.13
N ALA A 224 -5.11 2.01 15.12
CA ALA A 224 -6.56 1.94 14.88
C ALA A 224 -7.13 3.28 14.37
N GLU A 225 -6.64 4.41 14.90
CA GLU A 225 -7.05 5.75 14.48
C GLU A 225 -6.55 6.04 13.06
N ALA A 226 -5.31 5.65 12.75
CA ALA A 226 -4.74 5.75 11.41
C ALA A 226 -5.56 4.97 10.37
N ILE A 227 -5.97 3.73 10.71
CA ILE A 227 -6.82 2.90 9.86
C ILE A 227 -8.19 3.57 9.65
N GLU A 228 -8.86 4.03 10.71
CA GLU A 228 -10.17 4.68 10.57
C GLU A 228 -10.09 5.97 9.74
N HIS A 229 -9.03 6.76 9.92
CA HIS A 229 -8.79 7.96 9.13
C HIS A 229 -8.60 7.63 7.65
N GLY A 230 -7.75 6.65 7.33
CA GLY A 230 -7.53 6.19 5.96
C GLY A 230 -8.82 5.65 5.31
N ARG A 231 -9.59 4.83 6.03
CA ARG A 231 -10.88 4.30 5.54
C ARG A 231 -11.87 5.43 5.25
N ARG A 232 -11.95 6.44 6.12
CA ARG A 232 -12.80 7.61 5.90
C ARG A 232 -12.38 8.38 4.65
N ARG A 233 -11.09 8.65 4.48
CA ARG A 233 -10.56 9.35 3.30
C ARG A 233 -10.86 8.60 2.00
N VAL A 234 -10.73 7.27 1.99
CA VAL A 234 -11.11 6.46 0.82
C VAL A 234 -12.61 6.60 0.50
N ARG A 235 -13.50 6.53 1.50
CA ARG A 235 -14.95 6.73 1.27
C ARG A 235 -15.24 8.11 0.67
N GLU A 236 -14.62 9.16 1.21
CA GLU A 236 -14.76 10.52 0.70
C GLU A 236 -14.24 10.65 -0.74
N ALA A 237 -13.09 10.03 -1.05
CA ALA A 237 -12.53 10.03 -2.39
C ALA A 237 -13.41 9.27 -3.40
N ILE A 238 -14.01 8.15 -3.01
CA ILE A 238 -14.97 7.41 -3.86
C ILE A 238 -16.18 8.30 -4.17
N ALA A 239 -16.73 8.96 -3.16
CA ALA A 239 -17.90 9.83 -3.29
C ALA A 239 -17.62 11.06 -4.18
N ARG A 240 -16.43 11.66 -4.05
CA ARG A 240 -16.05 12.89 -4.77
C ARG A 240 -15.28 12.66 -6.06
N GLY A 241 -14.93 11.42 -6.38
CA GLY A 241 -14.07 11.10 -7.52
C GLY A 241 -14.53 11.75 -8.83
N VAL A 242 -13.58 12.10 -9.68
CA VAL A 242 -13.86 12.78 -10.96
C VAL A 242 -13.47 11.89 -12.14
N PRO A 243 -14.15 12.00 -13.30
CA PRO A 243 -13.76 11.27 -14.50
C PRO A 243 -12.37 11.71 -14.99
N PHE A 244 -11.49 10.75 -15.24
CA PHE A 244 -10.18 10.97 -15.84
C PHE A 244 -9.72 9.71 -16.58
N ALA A 245 -9.20 9.86 -17.81
CA ALA A 245 -8.65 8.77 -18.62
C ALA A 245 -9.54 7.50 -18.72
N GLY A 246 -10.87 7.65 -18.79
CA GLY A 246 -11.80 6.52 -18.88
C GLY A 246 -12.09 5.81 -17.56
N THR A 247 -11.67 6.38 -16.43
CA THR A 247 -11.98 5.88 -15.08
C THR A 247 -12.32 7.04 -14.13
N ARG A 248 -12.43 6.78 -12.83
CA ARG A 248 -12.62 7.81 -11.79
C ARG A 248 -11.41 7.82 -10.86
N VAL A 249 -10.96 9.01 -10.51
CA VAL A 249 -9.74 9.23 -9.71
C VAL A 249 -10.02 10.19 -8.55
N ALA A 250 -9.21 10.08 -7.50
CA ALA A 250 -9.24 11.03 -6.40
C ALA A 250 -8.79 12.41 -6.88
N THR A 251 -9.32 13.47 -6.28
CA THR A 251 -8.85 14.84 -6.43
C THR A 251 -8.15 15.28 -5.16
N PHE A 252 -7.15 16.13 -5.31
CA PHE A 252 -6.34 16.67 -4.23
C PHE A 252 -6.38 18.18 -4.29
N SER A 253 -6.18 18.84 -3.15
CA SER A 253 -6.23 20.30 -3.05
C SER A 253 -5.21 20.93 -4.02
N GLY A 254 -5.68 21.82 -4.90
CA GLY A 254 -4.85 22.49 -5.90
C GLY A 254 -4.84 21.85 -7.30
N GLN A 255 -5.70 20.84 -7.55
CA GLN A 255 -5.99 20.27 -8.88
C GLN A 255 -7.44 20.50 -9.31
#